data_AF-A0A9E4GRN0-F1
#
_entry.id   AF-A0A9E4GRN0-F1
#
_cell.length_a   1.000
_cell.length_b   1.000
_cell.length_c   1.000
_cell.angle_alpha   90.00
_cell.angle_beta   90.00
_cell.angle_gamma   90.00
#
_symmetry.space_group_name_H-M   'P 1'
#
loop_
_entity.id
_entity.type
_entity.pdbx_description
1 polymer ?
#
loop_
_entity_poly.entity_id
_entity_poly.type
_entity_poly.pdbx_seq_one_letter_code
_entity_poly.pdbx_strand_id
1 'polypeptide(L)'
;MSRRRSRRPNLPQDTLARARREAGLEETPAVGAGDRTRRGSESGGGTGRAPRRVRRLRAGEELTQEEIAERLANPVRQVSEGELRAQYGYVIADLRSMGVLALGLFVLMILAALLL
;
A
#
# COMPACT_ATOMS: atom_id res chain seq x y z
N MET A 1 -18.17 18.96 19.11
CA MET A 1 -16.70 18.76 19.05
C MET A 1 -16.41 17.45 18.31
N SER A 2 -15.96 17.50 17.05
CA SER A 2 -15.66 16.30 16.26
C SER A 2 -14.20 15.87 16.44
N ARG A 3 -13.98 14.70 17.06
CA ARG A 3 -12.65 14.09 17.21
C ARG A 3 -12.15 13.64 15.82
N ARG A 4 -11.18 14.35 15.26
CA ARG A 4 -10.49 13.96 14.02
C ARG A 4 -9.68 12.70 14.27
N ARG A 5 -10.24 11.52 13.94
CA ARG A 5 -9.50 10.25 13.95
C ARG A 5 -8.38 10.33 12.91
N SER A 6 -7.12 10.33 13.34
CA SER A 6 -5.96 10.29 12.45
C SER A 6 -5.96 8.95 11.71
N ARG A 7 -6.48 8.95 10.49
CA ARG A 7 -6.35 7.81 9.58
C ARG A 7 -4.97 7.92 8.94
N ARG A 8 -3.97 7.28 9.56
CA ARG A 8 -2.73 6.97 8.86
C ARG A 8 -3.12 6.10 7.66
N PRO A 9 -2.85 6.53 6.42
CA PRO A 9 -3.15 5.71 5.25
C PRO A 9 -2.37 4.40 5.35
N ASN A 10 -3.03 3.27 5.10
CA ASN A 10 -2.37 1.96 5.05
C ASN A 10 -1.66 1.79 3.69
N LEU A 11 -0.72 2.70 3.43
CA LEU A 11 0.12 2.75 2.24
C LEU A 11 1.52 2.23 2.63
N PRO A 12 2.15 1.38 1.80
CA PRO A 12 3.52 0.94 2.06
C PRO A 12 4.46 2.15 2.14
N GLN A 13 5.38 2.13 3.10
CA GLN A 13 6.26 3.27 3.40
C GLN A 13 7.09 3.69 2.18
N ASP A 14 7.43 2.75 1.31
CA ASP A 14 8.17 3.01 0.08
C ASP A 14 7.39 3.88 -0.91
N THR A 15 6.07 3.72 -0.96
CA THR A 15 5.20 4.56 -1.81
C THR A 15 5.12 5.99 -1.28
N LEU A 16 5.08 6.16 0.05
CA LEU A 16 5.13 7.48 0.68
C LEU A 16 6.49 8.16 0.45
N ALA A 17 7.59 7.41 0.56
CA ALA A 17 8.93 7.93 0.31
C ALA A 17 9.12 8.35 -1.16
N ARG A 18 8.57 7.59 -2.12
CA ARG A 18 8.57 7.96 -3.54
C ARG A 18 7.73 9.21 -3.80
N ALA A 19 6.51 9.26 -3.25
CA ALA A 19 5.63 10.42 -3.40
C ALA A 19 6.23 11.69 -2.80
N ARG A 20 6.98 11.59 -1.68
CA ARG A 20 7.72 12.73 -1.10
C ARG A 20 8.84 13.23 -2.01
N ARG A 21 9.57 12.33 -2.65
CA ARG A 21 10.61 12.67 -3.64
C ARG A 21 10.02 13.33 -4.88
N GLU A 22 8.94 12.79 -5.41
CA GLU A 22 8.22 13.37 -6.56
C GLU A 22 7.57 14.72 -6.24
N ALA A 23 7.15 14.93 -4.98
CA ALA A 23 6.60 16.19 -4.50
C ALA A 23 7.67 17.25 -4.16
N GLY A 24 8.96 16.95 -4.35
CA GLY A 24 10.05 17.90 -4.09
C GLY A 24 10.24 18.26 -2.61
N LEU A 25 9.80 17.39 -1.69
CA LEU A 25 9.89 17.58 -0.23
C LEU A 25 11.16 16.97 0.40
N GLU A 26 12.14 16.53 -0.39
CA GLU A 26 13.46 16.18 0.17
C GLU A 26 14.26 17.46 0.45
N GLU A 27 14.10 17.95 1.68
CA GLU A 27 15.04 18.89 2.30
C GLU A 27 16.42 18.23 2.35
N THR A 28 17.39 18.89 1.71
CA THR A 28 18.82 18.73 1.96
C THR A 28 19.11 18.62 3.46
N PRO A 29 19.98 17.71 3.94
CA PRO A 29 20.38 17.69 5.34
C PRO A 29 21.29 18.89 5.63
N ALA A 30 20.67 20.05 5.88
CA ALA A 30 21.35 21.23 6.38
C ALA A 30 21.53 21.10 7.88
N VAL A 31 22.77 20.87 8.26
CA VAL A 31 23.36 21.17 9.57
C VAL A 31 22.88 22.55 10.04
N GLY A 32 22.28 22.65 11.23
CA GLY A 32 21.96 23.95 11.81
C GLY A 32 20.97 23.90 12.96
N ALA A 33 21.50 23.82 14.18
CA ALA A 33 20.77 24.10 15.40
C ALA A 33 20.30 25.58 15.43
N GLY A 34 19.10 25.84 15.94
CA GLY A 34 18.77 27.14 16.51
C GLY A 34 17.38 27.70 16.19
N ASP A 35 16.64 27.94 17.26
CA ASP A 35 15.92 29.20 17.52
C ASP A 35 14.51 29.44 16.93
N ARG A 36 13.52 29.24 17.82
CA ARG A 36 12.51 30.24 18.26
C ARG A 36 11.64 30.98 17.22
N THR A 37 10.33 30.69 17.36
CA THR A 37 9.19 31.65 17.42
C THR A 37 8.76 32.50 16.21
N ARG A 38 7.42 32.73 16.17
CA ARG A 38 6.60 33.71 15.42
C ARG A 38 6.10 33.24 14.05
N ARG A 39 4.79 33.08 13.83
CA ARG A 39 3.70 34.10 13.71
C ARG A 39 3.76 34.81 12.35
N GLY A 40 2.75 34.55 11.52
CA GLY A 40 2.43 35.18 10.22
C GLY A 40 1.66 34.14 9.40
N SER A 41 0.33 34.15 9.33
CA SER A 41 -0.55 35.12 8.65
C SER A 41 -0.26 35.22 7.15
N GLU A 42 -1.26 34.82 6.35
CA GLU A 42 -1.54 35.28 4.97
C GLU A 42 -0.55 34.79 3.88
N SER A 43 -0.89 34.57 2.62
CA SER A 43 -2.10 34.61 1.80
C SER A 43 -1.69 34.04 0.43
N GLY A 44 -2.63 33.54 -0.37
CA GLY A 44 -2.39 33.08 -1.75
C GLY A 44 -3.11 31.76 -2.00
N GLY A 45 -4.28 31.73 -2.63
CA GLY A 45 -4.51 32.27 -3.97
C GLY A 45 -4.34 31.13 -4.97
N GLY A 46 -5.30 30.21 -4.97
CA GLY A 46 -5.31 29.03 -5.85
C GLY A 46 -6.73 28.70 -6.28
N THR A 47 -7.40 29.68 -6.89
CA THR A 47 -8.61 29.46 -7.67
C THR A 47 -8.30 28.55 -8.86
N GLY A 48 -9.02 27.44 -8.97
CA GLY A 48 -9.22 26.74 -10.23
C GLY A 48 -8.35 25.50 -10.45
N ARG A 49 -8.83 24.34 -9.98
CA ARG A 49 -8.98 23.22 -10.91
C ARG A 49 -10.12 22.31 -10.46
N ALA A 50 -11.02 22.10 -11.40
CA ALA A 50 -12.29 21.40 -11.34
C ALA A 50 -12.31 20.12 -10.49
N PRO A 51 -13.48 19.74 -9.95
CA PRO A 51 -13.64 18.45 -9.30
C PRO A 51 -13.28 17.37 -10.31
N ARG A 52 -12.17 16.66 -10.07
CA ARG A 52 -11.99 15.31 -10.62
C ARG A 52 -13.08 14.48 -9.95
N ARG A 53 -14.27 14.51 -10.55
CA ARG A 53 -15.26 13.45 -10.46
C ARG A 53 -14.47 12.18 -10.70
N VAL A 54 -14.13 11.50 -9.62
CA VAL A 54 -13.84 10.08 -9.65
C VAL A 54 -15.09 9.53 -10.29
N ARG A 55 -14.98 9.27 -11.59
CA ARG A 55 -15.93 8.55 -12.41
C ARG A 55 -16.17 7.29 -11.59
N ARG A 56 -17.26 7.30 -10.81
CA ARG A 56 -17.79 6.14 -10.14
C ARG A 56 -17.95 5.14 -11.25
N LEU A 57 -16.98 4.25 -11.38
CA LEU A 57 -17.05 3.09 -12.25
C LEU A 57 -18.36 2.43 -11.85
N ARG A 58 -19.28 2.38 -12.81
CA ARG A 58 -20.58 1.75 -12.67
C ARG A 58 -20.31 0.33 -12.15
N ALA A 59 -20.62 0.12 -10.89
CA ALA A 59 -20.66 -1.20 -10.31
C ALA A 59 -21.86 -1.90 -10.93
N GLY A 60 -21.63 -2.75 -11.94
CA GLY A 60 -22.67 -3.59 -12.54
C GLY A 60 -22.84 -3.53 -14.06
N GLU A 61 -21.94 -2.88 -14.80
CA GLU A 61 -21.97 -3.02 -16.27
C GLU A 61 -21.25 -4.33 -16.63
N GLU A 62 -22.04 -5.35 -17.00
CA GLU A 62 -21.54 -6.63 -17.51
C GLU A 62 -20.62 -6.35 -18.70
N LEU A 63 -19.35 -6.74 -18.59
CA LEU A 63 -18.37 -6.56 -19.66
C LEU A 63 -18.80 -7.38 -20.87
N THR A 64 -19.02 -6.73 -22.01
CA THR A 64 -19.36 -7.44 -23.25
C THR A 64 -18.19 -8.34 -23.64
N GLN A 65 -18.49 -9.46 -24.33
CA GLN A 65 -17.43 -10.40 -24.76
C GLN A 65 -16.39 -9.73 -25.66
N GLU A 66 -16.82 -8.76 -26.47
CA GLU A 66 -15.95 -7.96 -27.34
C GLU A 66 -14.95 -7.13 -26.52
N GLU A 67 -15.41 -6.49 -25.43
CA GLU A 67 -14.55 -5.70 -24.55
C GLU A 67 -13.57 -6.59 -23.76
N ILE A 68 -13.98 -7.81 -23.39
CA ILE A 68 -13.10 -8.80 -22.78
C ILE A 68 -12.00 -9.22 -23.76
N ALA A 69 -12.37 -9.53 -25.01
CA ALA A 69 -11.41 -9.91 -26.05
C ALA A 69 -10.40 -8.79 -26.32
N GLU A 70 -10.85 -7.53 -26.37
CA GLU A 70 -9.99 -6.37 -26.58
C GLU A 70 -9.01 -6.14 -25.43
N ARG A 71 -9.47 -6.32 -24.17
CA ARG A 71 -8.62 -6.20 -22.97
C ARG A 71 -7.60 -7.33 -22.85
N LEU A 72 -7.96 -8.55 -23.27
CA LEU A 72 -7.03 -9.68 -23.30
C LEU A 72 -5.98 -9.52 -24.43
N ALA A 73 -6.38 -8.95 -25.56
CA ALA A 73 -5.47 -8.65 -26.67
C ALA A 73 -4.47 -7.53 -26.34
N ASN A 74 -4.82 -6.62 -25.43
CA ASN A 74 -3.99 -5.49 -25.01
C ASN A 74 -3.75 -5.51 -23.49
N PRO A 75 -2.90 -6.42 -22.98
CA PRO A 75 -2.64 -6.52 -21.55
C PRO A 75 -2.00 -5.22 -21.04
N VAL A 76 -2.74 -4.51 -20.17
CA VAL A 76 -2.33 -3.23 -19.59
C VAL A 76 -1.08 -3.29 -18.70
N ARG A 77 -0.65 -4.49 -18.28
CA ARG A 77 0.59 -4.71 -17.54
C ARG A 77 1.06 -6.15 -17.69
N GLN A 78 2.24 -6.34 -18.25
CA GLN A 78 2.96 -7.61 -18.15
C GLN A 78 3.68 -7.61 -16.79
N VAL A 79 3.30 -8.51 -15.89
CA VAL A 79 3.97 -8.68 -14.60
C VAL A 79 5.04 -9.73 -14.77
N SER A 80 6.30 -9.37 -14.52
CA SER A 80 7.39 -10.34 -14.55
C SER A 80 7.32 -11.29 -13.35
N GLU A 81 7.87 -12.50 -13.48
CA GLU A 81 7.91 -13.46 -12.37
C GLU A 81 8.62 -12.89 -11.13
N GLY A 82 9.70 -12.12 -11.34
CA GLY A 82 10.42 -11.46 -10.25
C GLY A 82 9.54 -10.45 -9.51
N GLU A 83 8.71 -9.70 -10.23
CA GLU A 83 7.79 -8.72 -9.66
C GLU A 83 6.63 -9.39 -8.90
N LEU A 84 6.11 -10.51 -9.43
CA LEU A 84 5.15 -11.36 -8.73
C LEU A 84 5.76 -11.90 -7.43
N ARG A 85 6.98 -12.43 -7.48
CA ARG A 85 7.65 -12.99 -6.30
C ARG A 85 7.94 -11.93 -5.24
N ALA A 86 8.31 -10.72 -5.66
CA ALA A 86 8.49 -9.60 -4.75
C ALA A 86 7.17 -9.17 -4.08
N GLN A 87 6.07 -9.13 -4.83
CA GLN A 87 4.76 -8.77 -4.30
C GLN A 87 4.15 -9.87 -3.41
N TYR A 88 4.30 -11.14 -3.75
CA TYR A 88 3.66 -12.25 -3.03
C TYR A 88 4.59 -13.02 -2.08
N GLY A 89 5.87 -12.65 -2.00
CA GLY A 89 6.86 -13.33 -1.17
C GLY A 89 6.48 -13.39 0.31
N TYR A 90 5.80 -12.35 0.82
CA TYR A 90 5.32 -12.33 2.20
C TYR A 90 4.26 -13.40 2.48
N VAL A 91 3.38 -13.68 1.52
CA VAL A 91 2.33 -14.71 1.66
C VAL A 91 2.98 -16.08 1.78
N ILE A 92 3.97 -16.35 0.93
CA ILE A 92 4.70 -17.63 0.95
C ILE A 92 5.47 -17.77 2.27
N ALA A 93 6.08 -16.69 2.76
CA ALA A 93 6.80 -16.69 4.04
C ALA A 93 5.85 -16.95 5.23
N ASP A 94 4.65 -16.37 5.21
CA ASP A 94 3.63 -16.57 6.25
C ASP A 94 3.13 -18.02 6.25
N LEU A 95 2.76 -18.55 5.07
CA LEU A 95 2.35 -19.95 4.90
C LEU A 95 3.42 -20.93 5.38
N ARG A 96 4.70 -20.65 5.07
CA ARG A 96 5.82 -21.48 5.55
C ARG A 96 5.90 -21.45 7.07
N SER A 97 5.76 -20.28 7.67
CA SER A 97 5.83 -20.12 9.13
C SER A 97 4.68 -20.85 9.83
N MET A 98 3.45 -20.72 9.32
CA MET A 98 2.29 -21.47 9.81
C MET A 98 2.48 -22.98 9.67
N GLY A 99 3.03 -23.44 8.54
CA GLY A 99 3.32 -24.86 8.32
C GLY A 99 4.34 -25.43 9.30
N VAL A 100 5.41 -24.69 9.60
CA VAL A 100 6.42 -25.11 10.58
C VAL A 100 5.83 -25.22 11.98
N LEU A 101 5.02 -24.23 12.39
CA LEU A 101 4.36 -24.25 13.70
C LEU A 101 3.37 -25.42 13.81
N ALA A 102 2.55 -25.64 12.79
CA ALA A 102 1.59 -26.74 12.75
C ALA A 102 2.30 -28.10 12.85
N LEU A 103 3.39 -28.29 12.08
CA LEU A 103 4.20 -29.51 12.14
C LEU A 103 4.81 -29.71 13.54
N GLY A 104 5.36 -28.66 14.14
CA GLY A 104 5.92 -28.71 15.49
C GLY A 104 4.89 -29.12 16.54
N LEU A 105 3.69 -28.54 16.49
CA LEU A 105 2.59 -28.90 17.38
C LEU A 105 2.13 -30.35 17.16
N PHE A 106 2.06 -30.79 15.91
CA PHE A 106 1.68 -32.17 15.59
C PHE A 106 2.67 -33.18 16.17
N VAL A 107 3.98 -32.93 16.03
CA VAL A 107 5.03 -33.76 16.64
C VAL A 107 4.92 -33.74 18.17
N LEU A 108 4.70 -32.57 18.76
CA LEU A 108 4.49 -32.43 20.20
C LEU A 108 3.30 -33.27 20.69
N MET A 109 2.19 -33.28 19.94
CA MET A 109 1.01 -34.09 20.26
C MET A 109 1.31 -35.58 20.24
N ILE A 110 2.08 -36.06 19.25
CA ILE A 110 2.49 -37.47 19.19
C ILE A 110 3.32 -37.84 20.41
N LEU A 111 4.30 -37.02 20.79
CA LEU A 111 5.13 -37.28 21.97
C LEU A 111 4.30 -37.30 23.26
N ALA A 112 3.38 -36.35 23.41
CA ALA A 112 2.47 -36.32 24.55
C ALA A 112 1.60 -37.58 24.62
N ALA A 113 1.08 -38.04 23.47
CA ALA A 113 0.26 -39.25 23.38
C ALA A 113 1.04 -40.54 23.65
N LEU A 114 2.37 -40.56 23.43
CA LEU A 114 3.22 -41.72 23.75
C LEU A 114 3.67 -41.75 25.22
N LEU A 115 3.67 -40.60 25.90
CA LEU A 115 4.09 -40.48 27.29
C LEU A 115 2.93 -40.63 28.30
N LEU A 116 1.70 -40.34 27.86
CA LEU A 116 0.47 -40.46 28.64
C LEU A 116 -0.17 -41.84 28.47
#